data_AF-A0A542FT28-F1
#
_entry.id   AF-A0A542FT28-F1
#
_cell.length_a   1.000
_cell.length_b   1.000
_cell.length_c   1.000
_cell.angle_alpha   90.00
_cell.angle_beta   90.00
_cell.angle_gamma   90.00
#
_symmetry.space_group_name_H-M   'P 1'
#
loop_
_entity.id
_entity.type
_entity.pdbx_description
1 polymer ?
#
loop_
_entity_poly.entity_id
_entity_poly.type
_entity_poly.pdbx_seq_one_letter_code
_entity_poly.pdbx_strand_id
1 'polypeptide(L)' 'MTNPASEYEALVHIVERIAWRFPEVPESQLFDMVAEELVRFDRARLRAYVPAIVEGNVLRALRAREATALAS' A
#
# COMPACT_ATOMS: atom_id res chain seq x y z
N MET A 1 17.74 9.18 -0.98
CA MET A 1 17.46 8.21 -2.07
C MET A 1 17.51 6.83 -1.45
N THR A 2 16.37 6.27 -1.06
CA THR A 2 16.30 4.88 -0.59
C THR A 2 15.81 4.04 -1.75
N ASN A 3 16.76 3.49 -2.51
CA ASN A 3 16.44 2.31 -3.30
C ASN A 3 16.29 1.16 -2.29
N PRO A 4 15.09 0.58 -2.10
CA PRO A 4 14.90 -0.45 -1.11
C PRO A 4 15.81 -1.65 -1.39
N ALA A 5 16.48 -2.15 -0.36
CA ALA A 5 17.36 -3.32 -0.46
C ALA A 5 16.55 -4.63 -0.62
N SER A 6 15.24 -4.60 -0.36
CA SER A 6 14.33 -5.75 -0.50
C SER A 6 12.89 -5.33 -0.83
N GLU A 7 12.08 -6.28 -1.33
CA GLU A 7 10.63 -6.08 -1.50
C GLU A 7 9.95 -5.74 -0.17
N TYR A 8 10.36 -6.38 0.92
CA TYR A 8 9.85 -6.07 2.26
C TYR A 8 10.12 -4.61 2.65
N GLU A 9 11.36 -4.13 2.46
CA GLU A 9 11.70 -2.73 2.72
C GLU A 9 10.91 -1.77 1.81
N ALA A 10 10.70 -2.15 0.54
CA ALA A 10 9.86 -1.37 -0.37
C ALA A 10 8.42 -1.22 0.16
N LEU A 11 7.86 -2.30 0.73
CA LEU A 11 6.51 -2.29 1.32
C LEU A 11 6.43 -1.45 2.61
N VAL A 12 7.45 -1.49 3.46
CA VAL A 12 7.53 -0.60 4.65
C VAL A 12 7.57 0.86 4.20
N HIS A 13 8.43 1.22 3.25
CA HIS A 13 8.48 2.58 2.70
C HIS A 13 7.16 3.02 2.05
N ILE A 14 6.39 2.08 1.50
CA ILE A 14 5.03 2.35 0.99
C ILE A 14 4.09 2.69 2.14
N VAL A 15 4.07 1.90 3.21
CA VAL A 15 3.22 2.15 4.39
C VAL A 15 3.52 3.53 4.98
N GLU A 16 4.79 3.88 5.16
CA GLU A 16 5.20 5.20 5.67
C GLU A 16 4.69 6.35 4.78
N ARG A 17 4.83 6.23 3.45
CA ARG A 17 4.31 7.23 2.50
C ARG A 17 2.80 7.36 2.57
N ILE A 18 2.09 6.24 2.67
CA ILE A 18 0.62 6.25 2.72
C ILE A 18 0.15 6.84 4.04
N ALA A 19 0.77 6.48 5.17
CA ALA A 19 0.47 7.03 6.49
C ALA A 19 0.65 8.55 6.52
N TRP A 20 1.71 9.07 5.88
CA TRP A 20 1.89 10.52 5.74
C TRP A 20 0.75 11.20 4.95
N ARG A 21 0.17 10.49 3.97
CA ARG A 21 -0.88 11.04 3.11
C ARG A 21 -2.30 10.88 3.67
N PHE A 22 -2.53 9.88 4.52
CA PHE A 22 -3.79 9.50 5.15
C PHE A 22 -3.60 9.33 6.67
N PRO A 23 -3.29 10.41 7.40
CA PRO A 23 -2.95 10.34 8.83
C PRO A 23 -4.09 9.85 9.74
N GLU A 24 -5.33 9.88 9.24
CA GLU A 24 -6.52 9.37 9.91
C GLU A 24 -6.64 7.83 9.89
N VAL A 25 -5.86 7.15 9.04
CA VAL A 25 -5.87 5.69 8.92
C VAL A 25 -4.79 5.10 9.83
N PRO A 26 -5.15 4.20 10.76
CA PRO A 26 -4.16 3.55 11.62
C PRO A 26 -3.10 2.81 10.81
N GLU A 27 -1.84 2.95 11.19
CA GLU A 27 -0.72 2.31 10.49
C GLU A 27 -0.86 0.78 10.41
N SER A 28 -1.40 0.15 11.47
CA SER A 28 -1.72 -1.29 11.46
C SER A 28 -2.70 -1.67 10.35
N GLN A 29 -3.72 -0.85 10.12
CA GLN A 29 -4.66 -1.07 9.02
C GLN A 29 -3.98 -0.91 7.65
N LEU A 30 -3.03 0.01 7.52
CA LEU A 30 -2.26 0.17 6.28
C LEU A 30 -1.37 -1.05 6.01
N PHE A 31 -0.73 -1.60 7.05
CA PHE A 31 0.02 -2.85 6.94
C PHE A 31 -0.88 -4.01 6.50
N ASP A 32 -2.06 -4.14 7.09
CA ASP A 32 -3.03 -5.19 6.71
C ASP A 32 -3.43 -5.05 5.24
N MET A 33 -3.79 -3.83 4.80
CA MET A 33 -4.16 -3.57 3.39
C MET A 33 -3.03 -3.88 2.42
N VAL A 34 -1.79 -3.52 2.76
CA VAL A 34 -0.61 -3.82 1.94
C VAL A 34 -0.35 -5.32 1.88
N ALA A 35 -0.47 -6.03 3.01
CA ALA A 35 -0.28 -7.48 3.08
C ALA A 35 -1.36 -8.23 2.27
N GLU A 36 -2.62 -7.85 2.40
CA GLU A 36 -3.74 -8.42 1.64
C GLU A 36 -3.53 -8.26 0.12
N GLU A 37 -3.08 -7.09 -0.32
CA GLU A 37 -2.79 -6.85 -1.73
C GLU A 37 -1.55 -7.61 -2.21
N LEU A 38 -0.51 -7.75 -1.38
CA LEU A 38 0.70 -8.48 -1.73
C LEU A 38 0.43 -9.96 -1.99
N VAL A 39 -0.42 -10.61 -1.19
CA VAL A 39 -0.75 -12.04 -1.31
C VAL A 39 -1.28 -12.39 -2.71
N ARG A 40 -1.93 -11.44 -3.40
CA ARG A 40 -2.41 -11.63 -4.78
C ARG A 40 -1.28 -11.89 -5.78
N PHE A 41 -0.04 -11.56 -5.43
CA PHE A 41 1.15 -11.68 -6.26
C PHE A 41 2.10 -12.81 -5.85
N ASP A 42 1.71 -13.71 -4.93
CA ASP A 42 2.56 -14.81 -4.45
C ASP A 42 3.13 -15.69 -5.58
N ARG A 43 2.39 -15.85 -6.69
CA ARG A 43 2.82 -16.64 -7.86
C ARG A 43 3.38 -15.80 -9.01
N ALA A 44 3.60 -14.50 -8.80
CA ALA A 44 4.12 -13.62 -9.83
C ALA A 44 5.57 -13.98 -10.19
N ARG A 45 5.81 -14.23 -11.49
CA ARG A 45 7.16 -14.54 -12.01
C ARG A 45 8.12 -13.34 -11.99
N LEU A 46 7.58 -12.12 -12.04
CA LEU A 46 8.35 -10.87 -12.00
C LEU A 46 7.85 -10.00 -10.85
N ARG A 47 8.67 -9.88 -9.80
CA ARG A 47 8.30 -9.18 -8.56
C ARG A 47 8.76 -7.72 -8.48
N ALA A 48 9.61 -7.28 -9.41
CA ALA A 48 10.17 -5.92 -9.41
C ALA A 48 9.12 -4.80 -9.39
N TYR A 49 7.92 -5.05 -9.93
CA TYR A 49 6.83 -4.06 -9.99
C TYR A 49 5.74 -4.29 -8.95
N VAL A 50 5.81 -5.37 -8.17
CA VAL A 50 4.77 -5.73 -7.19
C VAL A 50 4.57 -4.62 -6.15
N PRO A 51 5.61 -4.02 -5.54
CA PRO A 51 5.43 -2.92 -4.60
C PRO A 51 4.66 -1.73 -5.19
N ALA A 52 4.99 -1.31 -6.41
CA ALA A 52 4.33 -0.18 -7.05
C ALA A 52 2.85 -0.48 -7.37
N ILE A 53 2.53 -1.71 -7.76
CA ILE A 53 1.15 -2.13 -8.02
C ILE A 53 0.35 -2.17 -6.71
N VAL A 54 0.94 -2.72 -5.64
CA VAL A 54 0.34 -2.77 -4.30
C VAL A 54 0.04 -1.36 -3.79
N GLU A 55 1.02 -0.45 -3.84
CA GLU A 55 0.81 0.97 -3.47
C GLU A 55 -0.35 1.59 -4.27
N GLY A 56 -0.38 1.38 -5.59
CA GLY A 56 -1.44 1.90 -6.44
C GLY A 56 -2.83 1.37 -6.08
N ASN A 57 -2.95 0.09 -5.71
CA ASN A 57 -4.21 -0.52 -5.28
C ASN A 57 -4.68 0.03 -3.93
N VAL A 58 -3.79 0.09 -2.94
CA VAL A 58 -4.10 0.62 -1.60
C VAL A 58 -4.55 2.08 -1.69
N LEU A 59 -3.84 2.92 -2.45
CA LEU A 59 -4.22 4.32 -2.66
C LEU A 59 -5.60 4.47 -3.31
N ARG A 60 -5.95 3.62 -4.28
CA ARG A 60 -7.29 3.62 -4.90
C ARG A 60 -8.37 3.27 -3.89
N ALA A 61 -8.13 2.26 -3.06
CA ALA A 61 -9.08 1.83 -2.04
C ALA A 61 -9.32 2.93 -0.99
N LEU A 62 -8.27 3.59 -0.52
CA LEU A 62 -8.37 4.68 0.45
C LEU A 62 -9.16 5.88 -0.09
N ARG A 63 -8.85 6.32 -1.32
CA ARG A 63 -9.57 7.42 -1.97
C ARG A 63 -11.06 7.11 -2.19
N ALA A 64 -11.40 5.87 -2.51
CA ALA A 64 -12.79 5.45 -2.65
C ALA A 64 -13.54 5.50 -1.31
N ARG A 65 -12.88 5.14 -0.20
CA ARG A 65 -13.43 5.25 1.17
C ARG A 65 -13.67 6.71 1.56
N GLU A 66 -12.70 7.60 1.34
CA GLU A 66 -12.87 9.04 1.58
C GLU A 66 -14.05 9.62 0.77
N ALA A 67 -14.14 9.29 -0.52
CA ALA A 67 -15.22 9.77 -1.39
C ALA A 67 -16.61 9.30 -0.91
N THR A 68 -16.69 8.07 -0.38
CA THR A 68 -17.94 7.54 0.18
C THR A 68 -18.30 8.24 1.49
N ALA A 69 -17.31 8.51 2.35
CA ALA A 69 -17.51 9.22 3.60
C ALA A 69 -17.96 10.68 3.40
N LEU A 70 -17.48 11.35 2.35
CA LEU A 70 -17.90 12.71 1.98
C LEU A 70 -19.31 12.78 1.39
N ALA A 71 -19.82 11.67 0.84
CA ALA A 71 -21.15 11.58 0.24
C ALA A 71 -22.25 11.12 1.23
N SER A 72 -21.86 10.76 2.45
CA SER A 72 -22.73 10.31 3.55
C SER A 72 -23.04 11.47 4.49
#